data_AF-A0A8S3FW40-F1
#
_entry.id   AF-A0A8S3FW40-F1
#
_cell.length_a   1.000
_cell.length_b   1.000
_cell.length_c   1.000
_cell.angle_alpha   90.00
_cell.angle_beta   90.00
_cell.angle_gamma   90.00
#
_symmetry.space_group_name_H-M   'P 1'
#
loop_
_entity.id
_entity.type
_entity.pdbx_description
1 polymer ?
#
loop_
_entity_poly.entity_id
_entity_poly.type
_entity_poly.pdbx_seq_one_letter_code
_entity_poly.pdbx_strand_id
1 'polypeptide(L)'
;NGYSTKQSLAKAIKKATHTLPKDLGKKKEVVRVLAQTVGILSRKDHQCITRKLSSTTQNSIVSFYCRDDISYQMPGKRDTIVVNDNGQKTTYQKRILLYTIREAYELFLAENPGISLGRTVFADVRPKYVVVKSSMAHRSMQTCQWLSMFRSALIYIGSCLRRIKL
;
A
#
# COMPACT_ATOMS: atom_id res chain seq x y z
N ASN A 1 -45.00 -25.88 -2.53
CA ASN A 1 -44.52 -26.32 -3.87
C ASN A 1 -45.38 -25.67 -4.95
N GLY A 2 -44.81 -24.76 -5.76
CA GLY A 2 -45.56 -23.94 -6.72
C GLY A 2 -46.02 -24.64 -8.01
N TYR A 3 -45.84 -25.96 -8.14
CA TYR A 3 -46.28 -26.74 -9.29
C TYR A 3 -47.29 -27.81 -8.86
N SER A 4 -48.48 -27.81 -9.46
CA SER A 4 -49.58 -28.70 -9.06
C SER A 4 -49.49 -30.13 -9.59
N THR A 5 -48.77 -30.37 -10.70
CA THR A 5 -48.65 -31.71 -11.31
C THR A 5 -47.22 -32.01 -11.78
N LYS A 6 -46.87 -33.29 -11.91
CA LYS A 6 -45.56 -33.72 -12.46
C LYS A 6 -45.33 -33.21 -13.88
N GLN A 7 -46.40 -33.14 -14.68
CA GLN A 7 -46.33 -32.70 -16.08
C GLN A 7 -46.04 -31.20 -16.18
N SER A 8 -46.57 -30.37 -15.27
CA SER A 8 -46.31 -28.93 -15.29
C SER A 8 -44.86 -28.62 -14.90
N LEU A 9 -44.31 -29.32 -13.91
CA LEU A 9 -42.89 -29.25 -13.56
C LEU A 9 -41.99 -29.68 -14.72
N ALA A 10 -42.29 -30.81 -15.38
CA ALA A 10 -41.50 -31.31 -16.51
C ALA A 10 -41.46 -30.31 -17.68
N LYS A 11 -42.60 -29.67 -17.99
CA LYS A 11 -42.66 -28.60 -19.00
C LYS A 11 -41.79 -27.39 -18.62
N ALA A 12 -41.80 -26.99 -17.35
CA ALA A 12 -40.99 -25.88 -16.86
C ALA A 12 -39.48 -26.20 -16.95
N ILE A 13 -39.07 -27.39 -16.52
CA ILE A 13 -37.67 -27.86 -16.63
C ILE A 13 -37.23 -27.87 -18.09
N LYS A 14 -38.05 -28.43 -19.00
CA LYS A 14 -37.74 -28.49 -20.43
C LYS A 14 -37.47 -27.09 -21.00
N LYS A 15 -38.34 -26.11 -20.70
CA LYS A 15 -38.15 -24.72 -21.13
C LYS A 15 -36.86 -24.13 -20.56
N ALA A 16 -36.60 -24.28 -19.26
CA ALA A 16 -35.39 -23.76 -18.62
C ALA A 16 -34.12 -24.37 -19.23
N THR A 17 -34.10 -25.69 -19.47
CA THR A 17 -32.94 -26.36 -20.07
C THR A 17 -32.66 -25.97 -21.51
N HIS A 18 -33.70 -25.62 -22.27
CA HIS A 18 -33.57 -25.17 -23.66
C HIS A 18 -32.94 -23.78 -23.77
N THR A 19 -33.21 -22.90 -22.80
CA THR A 19 -32.65 -21.54 -22.76
C THR A 19 -31.20 -21.51 -22.27
N LEU A 20 -30.72 -22.57 -21.60
CA LEU A 20 -29.35 -22.64 -21.10
C LEU A 20 -28.34 -22.86 -22.26
N PRO A 21 -27.08 -22.40 -22.10
CA PRO A 21 -26.01 -22.66 -23.06
C PRO A 21 -25.83 -24.16 -23.36
N LYS A 22 -25.45 -24.49 -24.61
CA LYS A 22 -25.18 -25.88 -25.03
C LYS A 22 -23.94 -26.46 -24.33
N ASP A 23 -22.91 -25.63 -24.16
CA ASP A 23 -21.66 -26.02 -23.51
C ASP A 23 -21.86 -26.39 -22.03
N LEU A 24 -21.29 -27.51 -21.60
CA LEU A 24 -21.46 -28.04 -20.25
C LEU A 24 -20.80 -27.15 -19.18
N GLY A 25 -19.67 -26.54 -19.48
CA GLY A 25 -18.97 -25.64 -18.56
C GLY A 25 -19.79 -24.39 -18.27
N LYS A 26 -20.25 -23.73 -19.35
CA LYS A 26 -21.12 -22.55 -19.25
C LYS A 26 -22.46 -22.87 -18.59
N LYS A 27 -23.06 -24.02 -18.91
CA LYS A 27 -24.32 -24.47 -18.28
C LYS A 27 -24.17 -24.65 -16.77
N LYS A 28 -23.10 -25.30 -16.30
CA LYS A 28 -22.82 -25.48 -14.87
C LYS A 28 -22.65 -24.14 -14.14
N GLU A 29 -21.92 -23.22 -14.75
CA GLU A 29 -21.67 -21.90 -14.16
C GLU A 29 -22.94 -21.08 -14.01
N VAL A 30 -23.78 -21.02 -15.06
CA VAL A 30 -25.07 -20.30 -15.01
C VAL A 30 -25.98 -20.89 -13.92
N VAL A 31 -26.08 -22.22 -13.82
CA VAL A 31 -26.89 -22.87 -12.77
C VAL A 31 -26.33 -22.58 -11.38
N ARG A 32 -25.00 -22.56 -11.21
CA ARG A 32 -24.35 -22.17 -9.94
C ARG A 32 -24.75 -20.75 -9.52
N VAL A 33 -24.67 -19.79 -10.46
CA VAL A 33 -25.03 -18.39 -10.20
C VAL A 33 -26.53 -18.27 -9.87
N LEU A 34 -27.40 -18.91 -10.64
CA LEU A 34 -28.85 -18.90 -10.37
C LEU A 34 -29.17 -19.48 -9.00
N ALA A 35 -28.54 -20.59 -8.61
CA ALA A 35 -28.71 -21.18 -7.29
C ALA A 35 -28.20 -20.26 -6.16
N GLN A 36 -27.16 -19.46 -6.40
CA GLN A 36 -26.72 -18.40 -5.48
C GLN A 36 -27.74 -17.26 -5.38
N THR A 37 -28.30 -16.81 -6.50
CA THR A 37 -29.32 -15.74 -6.54
C THR A 37 -30.59 -16.12 -5.81
N VAL A 38 -31.02 -17.38 -5.93
CA VAL A 38 -32.21 -17.92 -5.22
C VAL A 38 -31.90 -18.21 -3.74
N GLY A 39 -30.63 -18.08 -3.30
CA GLY A 39 -30.23 -18.31 -1.92
C GLY A 39 -30.11 -19.78 -1.52
N ILE A 40 -30.06 -20.70 -2.51
CA ILE A 40 -29.90 -22.14 -2.27
C ILE A 40 -28.43 -22.47 -1.99
N LEU A 41 -27.51 -21.80 -2.68
CA LEU A 41 -26.08 -21.92 -2.45
C LEU A 41 -25.54 -20.61 -1.88
N SER A 42 -24.75 -20.68 -0.81
CA SER A 42 -23.99 -19.51 -0.36
C SER A 42 -22.93 -19.15 -1.41
N ARG A 43 -22.74 -17.86 -1.66
CA ARG A 43 -21.63 -17.40 -2.49
C ARG A 43 -20.34 -17.79 -1.77
N LYS A 44 -19.42 -18.46 -2.48
CA LYS A 44 -18.06 -18.59 -1.97
C LYS A 44 -17.46 -17.20 -2.01
N ASP A 45 -17.63 -16.45 -0.92
CA ASP A 45 -16.86 -15.23 -0.74
C ASP A 45 -15.41 -15.64 -0.74
N HIS A 46 -14.63 -15.05 -1.64
CA HIS A 46 -13.19 -15.09 -1.50
C HIS A 46 -12.88 -14.29 -0.24
N GLN A 47 -12.87 -14.98 0.91
CA GLN A 47 -12.30 -14.42 2.11
C GLN A 47 -10.82 -14.25 1.80
N CYS A 48 -10.44 -13.02 1.44
CA CYS A 48 -9.07 -12.60 1.60
C CYS A 48 -8.80 -12.67 3.10
N ILE A 49 -8.23 -13.79 3.54
CA ILE A 49 -7.70 -13.91 4.89
C ILE A 49 -6.53 -12.93 4.92
N THR A 50 -6.82 -11.68 5.27
CA THR A 50 -5.83 -10.66 5.53
C THR A 50 -5.13 -11.08 6.81
N ARG A 51 -4.01 -11.80 6.67
CA ARG A 51 -3.13 -12.07 7.80
C ARG A 51 -2.65 -10.72 8.32
N LYS A 52 -3.19 -10.30 9.45
CA LYS A 52 -2.73 -9.09 10.13
C LYS A 52 -1.25 -9.29 10.47
N LEU A 53 -0.44 -8.31 10.09
CA LEU A 53 0.96 -8.30 10.47
C LEU A 53 1.10 -8.23 11.99
N SER A 54 2.15 -8.86 12.52
CA SER A 54 2.48 -8.73 13.94
C SER A 54 2.76 -7.26 14.27
N SER A 55 2.31 -6.81 15.44
CA SER A 55 2.54 -5.44 15.91
C SER A 55 4.04 -5.12 16.01
N THR A 56 4.85 -6.09 16.43
CA THR A 56 6.32 -5.95 16.52
C THR A 56 6.95 -5.68 15.16
N THR A 57 6.54 -6.42 14.13
CA THR A 57 7.06 -6.21 12.78
C THR A 57 6.59 -4.87 12.20
N GLN A 58 5.34 -4.47 12.44
CA GLN A 58 4.84 -3.15 12.03
C GLN A 58 5.67 -2.02 12.66
N ASN A 59 5.91 -2.09 13.96
CA ASN A 59 6.70 -1.08 14.67
C ASN A 59 8.14 -1.02 14.15
N SER A 60 8.72 -2.17 13.80
CA SER A 60 10.05 -2.25 13.20
C SER A 60 10.10 -1.55 11.83
N ILE A 61 9.09 -1.77 10.99
CA ILE A 61 8.97 -1.09 9.67
C ILE A 61 8.77 0.42 9.85
N VAL A 62 7.90 0.84 10.78
CA VAL A 62 7.66 2.26 11.07
C VAL A 62 8.93 2.93 11.58
N SER A 63 9.64 2.29 12.51
CA SER A 63 10.92 2.77 13.02
C SER A 63 11.95 2.91 11.90
N PHE A 64 12.07 1.91 11.02
CA PHE A 64 12.95 1.96 9.86
C PHE A 64 12.66 3.16 8.95
N TYR A 65 11.40 3.41 8.63
CA TYR A 65 11.01 4.58 7.83
C TYR A 65 11.33 5.92 8.50
N CYS A 66 11.30 5.98 9.83
CA CYS A 66 11.54 7.20 10.60
C CYS A 66 13.03 7.51 10.82
N ARG A 67 13.95 6.64 10.42
CA ARG A 67 15.39 6.92 10.53
C ARG A 67 15.82 7.99 9.53
N ASP A 68 16.80 8.80 9.92
CA ASP A 68 17.29 9.95 9.13
C ASP A 68 18.11 9.54 7.90
N ASP A 69 18.66 8.32 7.90
CA ASP A 69 19.33 7.70 6.75
C ASP A 69 18.36 7.19 5.67
N ILE A 70 17.13 6.83 6.06
CA ILE A 70 16.09 6.34 5.15
C ILE A 70 15.17 7.47 4.65
N SER A 71 14.78 8.38 5.55
CA SER A 71 13.93 9.51 5.20
C SER A 71 14.42 10.80 5.86
N TYR A 72 14.32 11.91 5.14
CA TYR A 72 14.71 13.22 5.63
C TYR A 72 13.50 14.02 6.10
N GLN A 73 13.55 14.58 7.31
CA GLN A 73 12.50 15.44 7.83
C GLN A 73 12.55 16.84 7.19
N MET A 74 11.41 17.29 6.66
CA MET A 74 11.33 18.64 6.10
C MET A 74 11.44 19.69 7.21
N PRO A 75 12.18 20.80 7.01
CA PRO A 75 12.37 21.81 8.05
C PRO A 75 11.23 22.85 8.13
N GLY A 76 10.35 22.94 7.13
CA GLY A 76 9.39 24.03 7.03
C GLY A 76 8.15 23.87 7.90
N LYS A 77 7.69 24.94 8.57
CA LYS A 77 6.45 24.93 9.36
C LYS A 77 5.20 24.57 8.54
N ARG A 78 5.21 24.81 7.23
CA ARG A 78 4.13 24.43 6.29
C ARG A 78 4.21 22.97 5.85
N ASP A 79 5.31 22.29 6.13
CA ASP A 79 5.56 20.90 5.76
C ASP A 79 5.06 19.95 6.84
N THR A 80 3.86 20.23 7.38
CA THR A 80 3.16 19.40 8.34
C THR A 80 2.02 18.64 7.68
N ILE A 81 1.65 17.50 8.25
CA ILE A 81 0.49 16.70 7.85
C ILE A 81 -0.29 16.29 9.10
N VAL A 82 -1.60 16.44 9.04
CA VAL A 82 -2.50 16.00 10.12
C VAL A 82 -2.91 14.57 9.82
N VAL A 83 -2.59 13.65 10.72
CA VAL A 83 -2.98 12.24 10.65
C VAL A 83 -3.96 11.95 11.77
N ASN A 84 -5.05 11.26 11.44
CA ASN A 84 -5.95 10.71 12.45
C ASN A 84 -5.40 9.35 12.90
N ASP A 85 -4.95 9.28 14.15
CA ASP A 85 -4.46 8.07 14.79
C ASP A 85 -5.43 7.71 15.93
N ASN A 86 -6.13 6.59 15.80
CA ASN A 86 -7.10 6.09 16.78
C ASN A 86 -8.15 7.12 17.27
N GLY A 87 -8.60 8.02 16.38
CA GLY A 87 -9.61 9.02 16.70
C GLY A 87 -9.03 10.37 17.16
N GLN A 88 -7.72 10.45 17.37
CA GLN A 88 -7.01 11.68 17.71
C GLN A 88 -6.32 12.26 16.47
N LYS A 89 -6.51 13.57 16.24
CA LYS A 89 -5.79 14.30 15.18
C LYS A 89 -4.42 14.71 15.71
N THR A 90 -3.37 14.10 15.16
CA THR A 90 -1.98 14.41 15.51
C THR A 90 -1.28 15.02 14.30
N THR A 91 -0.59 16.14 14.52
CA THR A 91 0.17 16.84 13.48
C THR A 91 1.60 16.32 13.47
N TYR A 92 2.02 15.74 12.35
CA TYR A 92 3.38 15.26 12.13
C TYR A 92 4.11 16.13 11.10
N GLN A 93 5.43 16.24 11.24
CA GLN A 93 6.26 16.82 10.20
C GLN A 93 6.40 15.84 9.04
N LYS A 94 6.28 16.32 7.80
CA LYS A 94 6.48 15.51 6.60
C LYS A 94 7.94 15.05 6.53
N ARG A 95 8.14 13.79 6.21
CA ARG A 95 9.43 13.19 5.91
C ARG A 95 9.45 12.78 4.44
N ILE A 96 10.57 13.01 3.76
CA ILE A 96 10.77 12.63 2.36
C ILE A 96 11.62 11.38 2.34
N LEU A 97 11.11 10.30 1.73
CA LEU A 97 11.87 9.08 1.54
C LEU A 97 13.02 9.33 0.56
N LEU A 98 14.25 8.99 0.97
CA LEU A 98 15.45 9.19 0.16
C LEU A 98 15.55 8.16 -0.97
N TYR A 99 15.14 6.93 -0.66
CA TYR A 99 15.13 5.79 -1.58
C TYR A 99 13.76 5.57 -2.22
N THR A 100 13.72 4.79 -3.30
CA THR A 100 12.47 4.23 -3.79
C THR A 100 11.92 3.19 -2.81
N ILE A 101 10.61 2.91 -2.86
CA ILE A 101 9.99 1.89 -2.00
C ILE A 101 10.65 0.52 -2.21
N ARG A 102 11.09 0.23 -3.45
CA ARG A 102 11.77 -1.01 -3.79
C ARG A 102 13.13 -1.12 -3.09
N GLU A 103 13.97 -0.10 -3.22
CA GLU A 103 15.30 -0.09 -2.60
C GLU A 103 15.20 -0.11 -1.07
N ALA A 104 14.29 0.68 -0.49
CA ALA A 104 14.06 0.70 0.95
C ALA A 104 13.62 -0.69 1.49
N TYR A 105 12.84 -1.43 0.70
CA TYR A 105 12.43 -2.79 1.03
C TYR A 105 13.60 -3.79 0.99
N GLU A 106 14.45 -3.69 -0.03
CA GLU A 106 15.65 -4.52 -0.16
C GLU A 106 16.64 -4.25 1.00
N LEU A 107 16.82 -2.97 1.38
CA LEU A 107 17.61 -2.58 2.55
C LEU A 107 17.03 -3.14 3.86
N PHE A 108 15.70 -3.04 4.05
CA PHE A 108 15.04 -3.55 5.24
C PHE A 108 15.23 -5.07 5.41
N LEU A 109 15.13 -5.84 4.32
CA LEU A 109 15.36 -7.29 4.35
C LEU A 109 16.83 -7.64 4.59
N ALA A 110 17.76 -6.85 4.04
CA ALA A 110 19.19 -7.04 4.28
C ALA A 110 19.55 -6.84 5.77
N GLU A 111 18.94 -5.85 6.43
CA GLU A 111 19.11 -5.60 7.86
C GLU A 111 18.36 -6.63 8.74
N ASN A 112 17.31 -7.26 8.23
CA ASN A 112 16.43 -8.16 8.98
C ASN A 112 16.17 -9.49 8.23
N PRO A 113 17.19 -10.35 8.08
CA PRO A 113 17.08 -11.57 7.27
C PRO A 113 16.06 -12.60 7.80
N GLY A 114 15.61 -12.47 9.05
CA GLY A 114 14.60 -13.34 9.66
C GLY A 114 13.14 -12.96 9.38
N ILE A 115 12.89 -11.81 8.76
CA ILE A 115 11.52 -11.29 8.56
C ILE A 115 11.08 -11.51 7.11
N SER A 116 10.17 -12.45 6.88
CA SER A 116 9.55 -12.66 5.57
C SER A 116 8.32 -11.75 5.38
N LEU A 117 8.47 -10.72 4.56
CA LEU A 117 7.40 -9.77 4.21
C LEU A 117 7.17 -9.72 2.71
N GLY A 118 5.98 -9.27 2.30
CA GLY A 118 5.72 -8.91 0.90
C GLY A 118 5.95 -7.41 0.69
N ARG A 119 6.48 -7.04 -0.48
CA ARG A 119 6.74 -5.62 -0.83
C ARG A 119 5.48 -4.74 -0.77
N THR A 120 4.33 -5.26 -1.20
CA THR A 120 3.05 -4.51 -1.14
C THR A 120 2.68 -4.19 0.31
N VAL A 121 2.77 -5.19 1.18
CA VAL A 121 2.48 -5.05 2.61
C VAL A 121 3.44 -4.04 3.26
N PHE A 122 4.74 -4.10 2.91
CA PHE A 122 5.72 -3.13 3.37
C PHE A 122 5.37 -1.69 2.95
N ALA A 123 4.95 -1.51 1.70
CA ALA A 123 4.52 -0.21 1.19
C ALA A 123 3.25 0.32 1.89
N ASP A 124 2.33 -0.57 2.26
CA ASP A 124 1.08 -0.24 2.93
C ASP A 124 1.27 0.15 4.40
N VAL A 125 2.25 -0.46 5.09
CA VAL A 125 2.60 -0.15 6.49
C VAL A 125 3.29 1.21 6.63
N ARG A 126 3.76 1.80 5.53
CA ARG A 126 4.44 3.11 5.52
C ARG A 126 3.56 4.19 6.20
N PRO A 127 4.10 4.94 7.18
CA PRO A 127 3.36 6.03 7.79
C PRO A 127 2.95 7.10 6.77
N LYS A 128 1.75 7.67 6.95
CA LYS A 128 1.19 8.69 6.03
C LYS A 128 2.04 9.95 5.92
N TYR A 129 2.82 10.27 6.96
CA TYR A 129 3.72 11.41 6.98
C TYR A 129 5.05 11.19 6.26
N VAL A 130 5.34 9.96 5.82
CA VAL A 130 6.50 9.62 4.99
C VAL A 130 6.07 9.63 3.53
N VAL A 131 6.52 10.65 2.82
CA VAL A 131 6.14 10.97 1.44
C VAL A 131 7.22 10.46 0.49
N VAL A 132 6.81 9.82 -0.62
CA VAL A 132 7.74 9.37 -1.64
C VAL A 132 8.18 10.56 -2.48
N LYS A 133 9.47 10.60 -2.82
CA LYS A 133 10.06 11.62 -3.69
C LYS A 133 9.26 11.89 -4.98
N SER A 134 8.72 10.84 -5.61
CA SER A 134 7.92 10.94 -6.85
C SER A 134 6.55 11.62 -6.67
N SER A 135 5.99 11.62 -5.45
CA SER A 135 4.70 12.24 -5.17
C SER A 135 4.80 13.75 -4.88
N MET A 136 6.02 14.28 -4.79
CA MET A 136 6.24 15.72 -4.65
C MET A 136 6.20 16.39 -6.02
N ALA A 137 5.41 17.45 -6.15
CA ALA A 137 5.34 18.22 -7.38
C ALA A 137 6.74 18.75 -7.76
N HIS A 138 7.09 18.64 -9.05
CA HIS A 138 8.41 18.92 -9.66
C HIS A 138 9.04 20.29 -9.31
N ARG A 139 8.27 21.22 -8.73
CA ARG A 139 8.65 22.63 -8.53
C ARG A 139 9.46 22.92 -7.26
N SER A 140 9.50 22.04 -6.26
CA SER A 140 10.18 22.31 -4.98
C SER A 140 11.46 21.48 -4.74
N MET A 141 11.81 20.57 -5.65
CA MET A 141 12.82 19.52 -5.41
C MET A 141 14.11 19.67 -6.23
N GLN A 142 14.47 20.89 -6.67
CA GLN A 142 15.75 21.08 -7.37
C GLN A 142 16.63 22.20 -6.82
N THR A 143 16.15 23.06 -5.93
CA THR A 143 16.95 24.23 -5.50
C THR A 143 17.50 24.13 -4.09
N CYS A 144 16.94 23.34 -3.17
CA CYS A 144 17.37 23.37 -1.76
C CYS A 144 18.29 22.22 -1.32
N GLN A 145 18.23 21.05 -1.96
CA GLN A 145 19.03 19.89 -1.52
C GLN A 145 20.48 19.94 -2.03
N TRP A 146 20.70 20.49 -3.23
CA TRP A 146 22.04 20.76 -3.74
C TRP A 146 22.66 22.02 -3.11
N LEU A 147 21.89 23.11 -2.98
CA LEU A 147 22.43 24.41 -2.55
C LEU A 147 22.80 24.44 -1.05
N SER A 148 22.10 23.70 -0.19
CA SER A 148 22.44 23.65 1.25
C SER A 148 23.72 22.83 1.51
N MET A 149 23.87 21.68 0.85
CA MET A 149 25.08 20.86 0.96
C MET A 149 26.33 21.58 0.40
N PHE A 150 26.20 22.23 -0.76
CA PHE A 150 27.31 23.01 -1.35
C PHE A 150 27.65 24.27 -0.56
N ARG A 151 26.68 24.97 0.03
CA ARG A 151 26.96 26.14 0.88
C ARG A 151 27.76 25.77 2.12
N SER A 152 27.42 24.67 2.80
CA SER A 152 28.18 24.22 3.96
C SER A 152 29.60 23.79 3.59
N ALA A 153 29.78 23.09 2.45
CA ALA A 153 31.10 22.70 1.95
C ALA A 153 31.98 23.90 1.53
N LEU A 154 31.40 24.91 0.85
CA LEU A 154 32.12 26.13 0.45
C LEU A 154 32.51 27.00 1.66
N ILE A 155 31.67 27.08 2.69
CA ILE A 155 32.02 27.75 3.95
C ILE A 155 33.19 27.04 4.62
N TYR A 156 33.20 25.70 4.62
CA TYR A 156 34.28 24.91 5.23
C TYR A 156 35.62 25.06 4.49
N ILE A 157 35.61 24.97 3.15
CA ILE A 157 36.82 25.15 2.31
C ILE A 157 37.35 26.59 2.42
N GLY A 158 36.47 27.60 2.42
CA GLY A 158 36.85 29.01 2.60
C GLY A 158 37.37 29.36 3.99
N SER A 159 37.08 28.54 4.99
CA SER A 159 37.63 28.67 6.35
C SER A 159 39.02 28.04 6.45
N CYS A 160 39.25 26.91 5.76
CA CYS A 160 40.57 26.27 5.66
C CYS A 160 41.57 27.11 4.86
N LEU A 161 41.18 27.69 3.71
CA LEU A 161 42.12 28.50 2.90
C LEU A 161 42.57 29.80 3.61
N ARG A 162 41.75 30.35 4.51
CA ARG A 162 42.12 31.52 5.33
C ARG A 162 43.10 31.20 6.45
N ARG A 163 43.23 29.92 6.82
CA ARG A 163 44.13 29.46 7.89
C ARG A 163 45.53 29.07 7.40
N ILE A 164 45.73 28.93 6.08
CA ILE A 164 47.00 28.51 5.46
C ILE A 164 47.81 29.71 4.96
N LYS A 165 47.29 30.94 5.06
CA LYS A 165 47.96 32.19 4.66
C LYS A 165 48.52 33.03 5.83
N LEU A 166 48.83 32.40 6.96
CA LEU A 166 49.56 33.01 8.08
C LEU A 166 50.85 32.24 8.34
#